data_AF-A0A935C6V2-F1
#
_entry.id   AF-A0A935C6V2-F1
#
_cell.length_a   1.000
_cell.length_b   1.000
_cell.length_c   1.000
_cell.angle_alpha   90.00
_cell.angle_beta   90.00
_cell.angle_gamma   90.00
#
_symmetry.space_group_name_H-M   'P 1'
#
loop_
_entity.id
_entity.type
_entity.pdbx_description
1 polymer ?
#
loop_
_entity_poly.entity_id
_entity_poly.type
_entity_poly.pdbx_seq_one_letter_code
_entity_poly.pdbx_strand_id
1 'polypeptide(L)'
;MPYKTVLILALIIAIPAQPTGRLETITRKLTSPEFDGRAFKSEGGLKAAQFIAENFKQIGLKPGSVKDGYLQKIASGGQNVIASIEGRDPGLKKNRSSSAPVTTPSAANLQGRWIMPRAWRSCLKSQERW
;
A
#
# COMPACT_ATOMS: atom_id res chain seq x y z
N MET A 1 -20.57 24.64 45.76
CA MET A 1 -19.79 23.40 45.59
C MET A 1 -19.87 22.92 44.14
N PRO A 2 -18.93 23.26 43.23
CA PRO A 2 -18.94 22.74 41.87
C PRO A 2 -17.59 22.13 41.45
N TYR A 3 -17.17 21.03 42.07
CA TYR A 3 -15.95 20.29 41.66
C TYR A 3 -16.27 19.01 40.86
N LYS A 4 -17.54 18.67 40.67
CA LYS A 4 -17.94 17.44 39.97
C LYS A 4 -17.86 17.52 38.44
N THR A 5 -17.79 18.72 37.85
CA THR A 5 -17.81 18.89 36.39
C THR A 5 -16.41 18.85 35.75
N VAL A 6 -15.35 19.08 36.51
CA VAL A 6 -13.97 19.13 35.97
C VAL A 6 -13.35 17.74 35.83
N LEU A 7 -13.89 16.71 36.50
CA LEU A 7 -13.28 15.38 36.56
C LEU A 7 -13.49 14.51 35.29
N ILE A 8 -14.30 14.96 34.33
CA ILE A 8 -14.60 14.19 33.09
C ILE A 8 -13.65 14.58 31.93
N LEU A 9 -12.81 15.60 32.09
CA LEU A 9 -11.96 16.10 31.00
C LEU A 9 -10.57 15.43 30.88
N ALA A 10 -10.25 14.45 31.72
CA ALA A 10 -8.94 13.80 31.74
C ALA A 10 -8.98 12.28 31.43
N LEU A 11 -10.05 11.78 30.83
CA LEU A 11 -10.13 10.37 30.43
C LEU A 11 -9.53 10.16 29.02
N ILE A 12 -8.23 9.88 29.02
CA ILE A 12 -7.55 8.91 28.16
C ILE A 12 -7.46 9.28 26.66
N ILE A 13 -6.31 9.84 26.29
CA ILE A 13 -5.62 9.40 25.07
C ILE A 13 -4.33 8.72 25.51
N ALA A 14 -4.44 7.58 26.19
CA ALA A 14 -3.33 6.66 26.29
C ALA A 14 -3.14 6.07 24.89
N ILE A 15 -2.29 6.71 24.07
CA ILE A 15 -1.76 6.06 22.87
C ILE A 15 -0.99 4.86 23.42
N PRO A 16 -1.41 3.60 23.18
CA PRO A 16 -0.64 2.47 23.64
C PRO A 16 0.74 2.61 22.99
N ALA A 17 1.78 2.71 23.81
CA ALA A 17 3.15 2.65 23.32
C ALA A 17 3.26 1.39 22.46
N GLN A 18 3.68 1.55 21.20
CA GLN A 18 3.77 0.42 20.28
C GLN A 18 4.67 -0.64 20.93
N PRO A 19 4.21 -1.89 21.10
CA PRO A 19 5.01 -2.91 21.76
C PRO A 19 6.24 -3.17 20.89
N THR A 20 7.40 -2.69 21.35
CA THR A 20 8.69 -2.81 20.64
C THR A 20 9.01 -4.26 20.28
N GLY A 21 8.59 -5.21 21.12
CA GLY A 21 8.76 -6.64 20.87
C GLY A 21 8.04 -7.16 19.60
N ARG A 22 6.95 -6.53 19.15
CA ARG A 22 6.25 -6.97 17.92
C ARG A 22 7.03 -6.61 16.67
N LEU A 23 7.64 -5.43 16.64
CA LEU A 23 8.52 -5.02 15.54
C LEU A 23 9.73 -5.95 15.46
N GLU A 24 10.40 -6.19 16.60
CA GLU A 24 11.55 -7.09 16.65
C GLU A 24 11.19 -8.51 16.17
N THR A 25 10.05 -9.05 16.63
CA THR A 25 9.58 -10.40 16.24
C THR A 25 9.35 -10.50 14.74
N ILE A 26 8.65 -9.52 14.16
CA ILE A 26 8.38 -9.48 12.71
C ILE A 26 9.68 -9.35 11.92
N THR A 27 10.57 -8.46 12.35
CA THR A 27 11.87 -8.26 11.69
C THR A 27 12.71 -9.52 11.75
N ARG A 28 12.86 -10.16 12.92
CA ARG A 28 13.61 -11.42 13.08
C ARG A 28 13.06 -12.54 12.20
N LYS A 29 11.73 -12.66 12.11
CA LYS A 29 11.10 -13.68 11.26
C LYS A 29 11.39 -13.39 9.79
N LEU A 30 11.21 -12.16 9.32
CA LEU A 30 11.46 -11.79 7.93
C LEU A 30 12.93 -11.88 7.51
N THR A 31 13.87 -11.77 8.45
CA THR A 31 15.31 -11.95 8.19
C THR A 31 15.79 -13.38 8.43
N SER A 32 14.90 -14.32 8.74
CA SER A 32 15.29 -15.72 8.93
C SER A 32 15.70 -16.36 7.59
N PRO A 33 16.49 -17.45 7.62
CA PRO A 33 16.89 -18.18 6.40
C PRO A 33 15.70 -18.67 5.55
N GLU A 34 14.52 -18.84 6.13
CA GLU A 34 13.31 -19.28 5.43
C GLU A 34 12.82 -18.27 4.38
N PHE A 35 13.17 -17.00 4.56
CA PHE A 35 12.82 -15.87 3.69
C PHE A 35 14.04 -15.33 2.94
N ASP A 36 15.14 -16.08 2.90
CA ASP A 36 16.34 -15.63 2.20
C ASP A 36 16.08 -15.46 0.68
N GLY A 37 16.78 -14.49 0.09
CA GLY A 37 16.58 -14.08 -1.30
C GLY A 37 15.19 -13.49 -1.53
N ARG A 38 15.01 -12.20 -1.21
CA ARG A 38 13.75 -11.43 -1.40
C ARG A 38 13.73 -10.57 -2.66
N ALA A 39 14.49 -10.98 -3.67
CA ALA A 39 14.51 -10.31 -4.96
C ALA A 39 13.17 -10.43 -5.69
N PHE A 40 13.00 -9.69 -6.78
CA PHE A 40 11.81 -9.79 -7.62
C PHE A 40 11.56 -11.24 -8.08
N LYS A 41 10.33 -11.76 -7.90
CA LYS A 41 9.92 -13.15 -8.23
C LYS A 41 10.64 -14.28 -7.49
N SER A 42 11.46 -13.97 -6.50
CA SER A 42 12.15 -14.97 -5.70
C SER A 42 11.22 -15.73 -4.76
N GLU A 43 11.59 -16.95 -4.40
CA GLU A 43 10.84 -17.77 -3.44
C GLU A 43 10.74 -17.10 -2.06
N GLY A 44 11.84 -16.52 -1.56
CA GLY A 44 11.84 -15.78 -0.29
C GLY A 44 10.93 -14.56 -0.33
N GLY A 45 10.87 -13.84 -1.45
CA GLY A 45 9.94 -12.74 -1.67
C GLY A 45 8.47 -13.18 -1.67
N LEU A 46 8.17 -14.34 -2.28
CA LEU A 46 6.82 -14.91 -2.28
C LEU A 46 6.38 -15.32 -0.86
N LYS A 47 7.24 -16.00 -0.12
CA LYS A 47 7.00 -16.40 1.28
C LYS A 47 6.81 -15.17 2.18
N ALA A 48 7.65 -14.15 2.04
CA ALA A 48 7.57 -12.94 2.84
C ALA A 48 6.24 -12.21 2.61
N ALA A 49 5.80 -12.12 1.37
CA ALA A 49 4.50 -11.53 1.03
C ALA A 49 3.32 -12.31 1.63
N GLN A 50 3.38 -13.65 1.61
CA GLN A 50 2.36 -14.50 2.27
C GLN A 50 2.34 -14.28 3.78
N PHE A 51 3.52 -14.25 4.43
CA PHE A 51 3.63 -13.97 5.86
C PHE A 51 3.00 -12.62 6.23
N ILE A 52 3.26 -11.56 5.46
CA ILE A 52 2.66 -10.24 5.71
C ILE A 52 1.14 -10.26 5.50
N ALA A 53 0.65 -10.95 4.47
CA ALA A 53 -0.77 -11.11 4.22
C ALA A 53 -1.49 -11.85 5.36
N GLU A 54 -0.88 -12.89 5.92
CA GLU A 54 -1.40 -13.61 7.09
C GLU A 54 -1.44 -12.71 8.32
N ASN A 55 -0.40 -11.90 8.55
CA ASN A 55 -0.41 -10.92 9.63
C ASN A 55 -1.56 -9.93 9.48
N PHE A 56 -1.84 -9.42 8.28
CA PHE A 56 -2.98 -8.54 8.02
C PHE A 56 -4.32 -9.22 8.30
N LYS A 57 -4.46 -10.50 7.94
CA LYS A 57 -5.64 -11.29 8.24
C LYS A 57 -5.83 -11.49 9.75
N GLN A 58 -4.76 -11.79 10.48
CA GLN A 58 -4.81 -12.02 11.93
C GLN A 58 -5.24 -10.78 12.72
N ILE A 59 -4.85 -9.59 12.27
CA ILE A 59 -5.27 -8.32 12.91
C ILE A 59 -6.63 -7.81 12.40
N GLY A 60 -7.32 -8.57 11.53
CA GLY A 60 -8.67 -8.25 11.06
C GLY A 60 -8.75 -7.14 10.02
N LEU A 61 -7.67 -6.85 9.29
CA LEU A 61 -7.76 -5.89 8.18
C LEU A 61 -8.59 -6.48 7.03
N LYS A 62 -9.17 -5.61 6.20
CA LYS A 62 -9.86 -6.04 4.99
C LYS A 62 -8.85 -6.20 3.85
N PRO A 63 -9.02 -7.18 2.94
CA PRO A 63 -8.21 -7.26 1.73
C PRO A 63 -8.36 -5.98 0.89
N GLY A 64 -7.26 -5.53 0.27
CA GLY A 64 -7.25 -4.33 -0.58
C GLY A 64 -6.95 -4.60 -2.06
N SER A 65 -6.78 -5.87 -2.46
CA SER A 65 -6.57 -6.24 -3.86
C SER A 65 -7.89 -6.32 -4.62
N VAL A 66 -7.83 -6.13 -5.94
CA VAL A 66 -8.99 -6.13 -6.87
C VAL A 66 -9.77 -7.46 -6.84
N LYS A 67 -9.15 -8.56 -6.45
CA LYS A 67 -9.76 -9.90 -6.37
C LYS A 67 -10.13 -10.32 -4.93
N ASP A 68 -10.42 -9.35 -4.06
CA ASP A 68 -10.75 -9.56 -2.64
C ASP A 68 -9.69 -10.34 -1.84
N GLY A 69 -8.43 -10.25 -2.28
CA GLY A 69 -7.26 -10.85 -1.64
C GLY A 69 -6.31 -9.80 -1.04
N TYR A 70 -5.32 -10.26 -0.28
CA TYR A 70 -4.24 -9.40 0.19
C TYR A 70 -3.11 -9.23 -0.84
N LEU A 71 -3.03 -10.13 -1.82
CA LEU A 71 -1.98 -10.11 -2.83
C LEU A 71 -2.48 -9.45 -4.12
N GLN A 72 -1.78 -8.41 -4.57
CA GLN A 72 -2.00 -7.77 -5.86
C GLN A 72 -0.88 -8.17 -6.81
N LYS A 73 -1.22 -9.00 -7.81
CA LYS A 73 -0.27 -9.40 -8.85
C LYS A 73 -0.08 -8.25 -9.84
N ILE A 74 1.16 -7.96 -10.21
CA ILE A 74 1.50 -7.00 -11.27
C ILE A 74 1.91 -7.73 -12.55
N ALA A 75 1.69 -7.12 -13.72
CA ALA A 75 1.93 -7.75 -15.02
C ALA A 75 3.39 -8.17 -15.22
N SER A 76 4.34 -7.45 -14.63
CA SER A 76 5.76 -7.82 -14.64
C SER A 76 6.07 -9.09 -13.84
N GLY A 77 5.11 -9.62 -13.06
CA GLY A 77 5.14 -10.86 -12.31
C GLY A 77 5.60 -10.73 -10.85
N GLY A 78 5.71 -9.52 -10.33
CA GLY A 78 5.82 -9.27 -8.89
C GLY A 78 4.47 -9.31 -8.19
N GLN A 79 4.48 -9.02 -6.88
CA GLN A 79 3.27 -8.89 -6.10
C GLN A 79 3.40 -7.85 -4.99
N ASN A 80 2.37 -7.04 -4.81
CA ASN A 80 2.21 -6.17 -3.65
C ASN A 80 1.33 -6.86 -2.61
N VAL A 81 1.49 -6.47 -1.34
CA VAL A 81 0.58 -6.89 -0.26
C VAL A 81 -0.21 -5.67 0.21
N ILE A 82 -1.53 -5.71 0.09
CA ILE A 82 -2.41 -4.57 0.34
C ILE A 82 -3.57 -4.98 1.24
N ALA A 83 -3.79 -4.19 2.29
CA ALA A 83 -4.94 -4.30 3.19
C ALA A 83 -5.52 -2.92 3.48
N SER A 84 -6.80 -2.89 3.84
CA SER A 84 -7.58 -1.68 4.06
C SER A 84 -8.09 -1.62 5.50
N ILE A 85 -8.02 -0.42 6.09
CA ILE A 85 -8.67 -0.07 7.35
C ILE A 85 -9.84 0.86 7.02
N GLU A 86 -10.99 0.67 7.67
CA GLU A 86 -12.11 1.57 7.49
C GLU A 86 -11.82 2.93 8.14
N GLY A 87 -11.97 3.99 7.34
CA GLY A 87 -11.94 5.36 7.85
C GLY A 87 -13.07 5.60 8.84
N ARG A 88 -12.75 6.29 9.92
CA ARG A 88 -13.70 6.69 10.98
C ARG A 88 -14.71 7.74 10.51
N ASP A 89 -14.30 8.62 9.59
CA ASP A 89 -15.12 9.72 9.10
C ASP A 89 -16.22 9.21 8.13
N PRO A 90 -17.51 9.34 8.46
CA PRO A 90 -18.60 8.96 7.59
C PRO A 90 -18.73 9.85 6.33
N GLY A 91 -18.28 11.10 6.38
CA GLY A 91 -18.35 12.05 5.26
C GLY A 91 -17.41 11.70 4.10
N LEU A 92 -16.31 11.02 4.39
CA LEU A 92 -15.30 10.58 3.41
C LEU A 92 -15.60 9.19 2.80
N LYS A 93 -16.79 8.62 3.08
CA LYS A 93 -17.24 7.35 2.48
C LYS A 93 -17.84 7.55 1.08
N LYS A 94 -18.32 8.76 0.77
CA LYS A 94 -19.19 9.05 -0.40
C LYS A 94 -18.45 9.21 -1.73
N ASN A 95 -17.17 9.53 -1.67
CA ASN A 95 -16.28 9.87 -2.80
C ASN A 95 -15.29 8.75 -3.16
N ARG A 96 -15.42 7.56 -2.55
CA ARG A 96 -14.55 6.41 -2.83
C ARG A 96 -14.93 5.65 -4.12
N SER A 97 -16.07 5.94 -4.74
CA SER A 97 -16.58 5.18 -5.89
C SER A 97 -16.05 5.62 -7.26
N SER A 98 -15.09 6.55 -7.33
CA SER A 98 -14.59 7.02 -8.63
C SER A 98 -13.11 7.37 -8.60
N SER A 99 -12.23 6.42 -8.28
CA SER A 99 -10.98 6.40 -9.05
C SER A 99 -11.39 5.94 -10.45
N ALA A 100 -11.59 6.91 -11.35
CA ALA A 100 -11.75 6.62 -12.77
C ALA A 100 -10.73 5.55 -13.17
N PRO A 101 -11.08 4.58 -14.04
CA PRO A 101 -10.06 3.70 -14.58
C PRO A 101 -8.92 4.58 -15.06
N VAL A 102 -7.68 4.27 -14.66
CA VAL A 102 -6.51 4.83 -15.31
C VAL A 102 -6.64 4.40 -16.76
N THR A 103 -7.23 5.27 -17.57
CA THR A 103 -7.20 5.16 -19.01
C THR A 103 -5.76 5.44 -19.37
N THR A 104 -4.96 4.39 -19.46
CA THR A 104 -3.75 4.42 -20.27
C THR A 104 -4.20 4.96 -21.64
N PRO A 105 -3.76 6.14 -22.08
CA PRO A 105 -4.14 6.61 -23.40
C PRO A 105 -3.62 5.56 -24.40
N SER A 106 -4.55 4.92 -25.10
CA SER A 106 -4.20 4.12 -26.27
C SER A 106 -3.44 5.03 -27.23
N ALA A 107 -2.32 4.53 -27.78
CA ALA A 107 -1.40 5.28 -28.65
C ALA A 107 -2.07 5.86 -29.92
N ALA A 108 -3.34 5.55 -30.16
CA ALA A 108 -4.10 6.00 -31.33
C ALA A 108 -4.59 7.46 -31.29
N ASN A 109 -4.47 8.19 -30.17
CA ASN A 109 -5.03 9.56 -30.04
C ASN A 109 -3.98 10.67 -29.81
N LEU A 110 -2.79 10.53 -30.40
CA LEU A 110 -1.73 11.56 -30.35
C LEU A 110 -1.83 12.58 -31.50
N GLN A 111 -3.00 13.21 -31.68
CA GLN A 111 -3.15 14.39 -32.54
C GLN A 111 -3.39 15.69 -31.75
N GLY A 112 -3.26 15.63 -30.42
CA GLY A 112 -3.10 16.82 -29.58
C GLY A 112 -1.67 17.34 -29.67
N ARG A 113 -1.49 18.54 -30.22
CA ARG A 113 -0.21 19.26 -30.32
C ARG A 113 0.34 19.57 -28.92
N TRP A 114 1.17 18.69 -28.38
CA TRP A 114 1.92 18.95 -27.15
C TRP A 114 3.07 19.91 -27.42
N ILE A 115 3.05 21.11 -26.82
CA ILE A 115 4.23 21.97 -26.76
C ILE A 115 5.17 21.39 -25.69
N MET A 116 6.04 20.47 -26.12
CA MET A 116 7.03 19.86 -25.24
C MET A 116 8.26 20.78 -25.05
N PRO A 117 8.74 21.00 -23.81
CA PRO A 117 9.99 21.70 -23.56
C PRO A 117 11.17 21.03 -24.27
N ARG A 118 12.13 21.81 -24.80
CA ARG A 118 13.28 21.28 -25.57
C ARG A 118 14.05 20.17 -24.84
N ALA A 119 14.13 20.24 -23.51
CA ALA A 119 14.85 19.29 -22.67
C ALA A 119 14.30 17.85 -22.74
N TRP A 120 13.03 17.66 -23.11
CA TRP A 120 12.40 16.33 -23.13
C TRP A 120 12.50 15.62 -24.48
N ARG A 121 12.92 16.31 -25.54
CA ARG A 121 13.10 15.72 -26.88
C ARG A 121 14.32 14.82 -27.00
N SER A 122 15.34 15.02 -26.16
CA SER A 122 16.55 14.19 -26.16
C SER A 122 16.30 12.82 -25.52
N CYS A 123 15.42 12.72 -24.53
CA CYS A 123 15.13 11.47 -23.82
C CYS A 123 14.42 10.43 -24.71
N LEU A 124 13.51 10.87 -25.59
CA LEU A 124 12.75 9.98 -26.47
C LEU A 124 13.60 9.34 -27.58
N LYS A 125 14.57 10.08 -28.14
CA LYS A 125 15.46 9.55 -29.19
C LYS A 125 16.40 8.45 -28.69
N SER A 126 16.57 8.28 -27.39
CA SER A 126 17.43 7.25 -26.82
C SER A 126 16.71 5.92 -26.58
N GLN A 127 15.37 5.87 -26.65
CA GLN A 127 14.60 4.64 -26.43
C GLN A 127 14.24 3.88 -27.72
N GLU A 128 14.41 4.47 -28.90
CA GLU A 128 14.15 3.80 -30.19
C GLU A 128 15.37 3.00 -30.72
N ARG A 129 16.42 2.81 -29.91
CA ARG A 129 17.67 2.16 -30.34
C ARG A 129 18.04 0.90 -29.54
N TRP A 130 17.06 0.23 -28.95
CA TRP A 130 17.22 -1.12 -28.40
C TRP A 130 16.00 -1.98 -28.75
#